data_AF-A0A833M4P4-F1
#
_entry.id   AF-A0A833M4P4-F1
#
_cell.length_a   1.000
_cell.length_b   1.000
_cell.length_c   1.000
_cell.angle_alpha   90.00
_cell.angle_beta   90.00
_cell.angle_gamma   90.00
#
_symmetry.space_group_name_H-M   'P 1'
#
loop_
_entity.id
_entity.type
_entity.pdbx_description
1 polymer ?
#
loop_
_entity_poly.entity_id
_entity_poly.type
_entity_poly.pdbx_seq_one_letter_code
_entity_poly.pdbx_strand_id
1 'polypeptide(L)' 'MNAAAGSPDAFPWEAAMAAGLGLLRLSPAHFWAMTPRELERALSAFSAPRREPPGRAALEALMRAFPDMT' A
#
# COMPACT_ATOMS: atom_id res chain seq x y z
N MET A 1 -10.47 -24.19 7.19
CA MET A 1 -9.39 -23.50 6.45
C MET A 1 -9.33 -22.08 6.97
N ASN A 2 -8.23 -21.67 7.62
CA ASN A 2 -8.12 -20.36 8.29
C ASN A 2 -7.98 -19.25 7.24
N ALA A 3 -8.93 -18.33 7.20
CA ALA A 3 -8.72 -17.02 6.59
C ALA A 3 -7.64 -16.30 7.41
N ALA A 4 -6.43 -16.22 6.87
CA ALA A 4 -5.34 -15.45 7.45
C ALA A 4 -5.63 -13.94 7.27
N ALA A 5 -6.62 -13.41 7.98
CA ALA A 5 -6.67 -11.98 8.25
C ALA A 5 -5.63 -11.71 9.35
N GLY A 6 -4.37 -11.54 8.95
CA GLY A 6 -3.35 -11.02 9.86
C GLY A 6 -3.84 -9.72 10.49
N SER A 7 -3.56 -9.51 11.77
CA SER A 7 -3.76 -8.19 12.40
C SER A 7 -3.16 -7.13 11.49
N PRO A 8 -3.82 -5.98 11.27
CA PRO A 8 -3.27 -4.96 10.40
C PRO A 8 -1.90 -4.58 10.96
N ASP A 9 -0.84 -4.84 10.18
CA ASP A 9 0.50 -4.45 10.55
C ASP A 9 0.49 -2.95 10.86
N ALA A 10 1.16 -2.57 11.95
CA ALA A 10 1.31 -1.17 12.30
C ALA A 10 1.92 -0.40 11.12
N PHE A 11 1.56 0.88 11.00
CA PHE A 11 2.10 1.71 9.92
C PHE A 11 3.64 1.68 9.93
N PRO A 12 4.30 1.46 8.78
CA PRO A 12 5.74 1.22 8.71
C PRO A 12 6.54 2.53 8.83
N TRP A 13 6.63 3.05 10.06
CA TRP A 13 7.29 4.34 10.35
C TRP A 13 8.74 4.40 9.91
N GLU A 14 9.52 3.34 10.12
CA GLU A 14 10.93 3.27 9.72
C GLU A 14 11.11 3.51 8.22
N ALA A 15 10.32 2.82 7.39
CA ALA A 15 10.37 2.98 5.94
C ALA A 15 9.90 4.38 5.51
N ALA A 16 8.85 4.91 6.13
CA ALA A 16 8.35 6.25 5.83
C ALA A 16 9.38 7.34 6.15
N MET A 17 10.05 7.27 7.30
CA MET A 17 11.08 8.23 7.69
C MET A 17 12.35 8.10 6.84
N ALA A 18 12.79 6.88 6.55
CA ALA A 18 13.94 6.64 5.67
C ALA A 18 13.70 7.21 4.25
N ALA A 19 12.48 7.06 3.73
CA ALA A 19 12.11 7.61 2.43
C ALA A 19 11.95 9.13 2.47
N GLY A 20 11.26 9.68 3.47
CA GLY A 20 11.01 11.13 3.57
C GLY A 20 12.25 11.95 3.89
N LEU A 21 13.01 11.55 4.91
CA LEU A 21 14.18 12.30 5.41
C LEU A 21 15.47 11.92 4.67
N GLY A 22 15.58 10.66 4.23
CA GLY A 22 16.75 10.14 3.52
C GLY A 22 16.65 10.32 2.01
N LEU A 23 15.78 9.54 1.36
CA LEU A 23 15.66 9.49 -0.11
C LEU A 23 15.22 10.84 -0.70
N LEU A 24 14.12 11.39 -0.19
CA LEU A 24 13.54 12.66 -0.67
C LEU A 24 14.24 13.90 -0.07
N ARG A 25 15.07 13.71 0.96
CA ARG A 25 15.81 14.77 1.67
C ARG A 25 14.92 15.93 2.15
N LEU A 26 13.69 15.62 2.55
CA LEU A 26 12.79 16.63 3.13
C LEU A 26 13.35 17.12 4.45
N SER A 27 13.13 18.41 4.75
CA SER A 27 13.33 18.88 6.12
C SER A 27 12.36 18.14 7.05
N PRO A 28 12.72 17.88 8.32
CA PRO A 28 11.80 17.25 9.27
C PRO A 28 10.47 17.99 9.37
N ALA A 29 10.49 19.33 9.34
CA ALA A 29 9.29 20.15 9.38
C ALA A 29 8.35 19.90 8.19
N HIS A 30 8.88 19.82 6.96
CA HIS A 30 8.05 19.50 5.80
C HIS A 30 7.52 18.07 5.85
N PHE A 31 8.35 17.09 6.21
CA PHE A 31 7.92 15.70 6.32
C PHE A 31 6.75 15.53 7.31
N TRP A 32 6.83 16.13 8.50
CA TRP A 32 5.79 16.01 9.51
C TRP A 32 4.53 16.85 9.22
N ALA A 33 4.63 17.86 8.36
CA ALA A 33 3.48 18.64 7.91
C ALA A 33 2.74 18.00 6.72
N MET A 34 3.39 17.06 6.00
CA MET A 34 2.78 16.39 4.86
C MET A 34 1.66 15.44 5.26
N THR A 35 0.63 15.39 4.42
CA THR A 35 -0.41 14.38 4.52
C THR A 35 0.08 13.03 3.99
N PRO A 36 -0.51 11.90 4.42
CA PRO A 36 -0.18 10.58 3.86
C PRO A 36 -0.37 10.48 2.35
N ARG A 37 -1.33 11.23 1.77
CA ARG A 37 -1.56 11.29 0.32
C ARG A 37 -0.42 11.99 -0.41
N GLU A 38 0.10 13.08 0.14
CA GLU A 38 1.24 13.79 -0.44
C GLU A 38 2.51 12.94 -0.36
N LEU A 39 2.71 12.25 0.77
CA LEU A 39 3.81 11.31 0.91
C LEU A 39 3.71 10.18 -0.12
N GLU A 40 2.52 9.59 -0.30
CA GLU A 40 2.31 8.54 -1.29
C GLU A 40 2.55 9.02 -2.73
N ARG A 41 2.13 10.24 -3.07
CA ARG A 41 2.43 10.84 -4.39
C ARG A 41 3.93 11.06 -4.57
N ALA A 42 4.63 11.59 -3.56
CA ALA A 42 6.08 11.81 -3.62
C ALA A 42 6.86 10.51 -3.80
N LEU A 43 6.37 9.41 -3.21
CA LEU A 43 6.99 8.07 -3.32
C LEU A 43 6.55 7.27 -4.54
N SER A 44 5.46 7.67 -5.21
CA SER A 44 4.88 6.90 -6.33
C SER A 44 5.85 6.73 -7.51
N ALA A 45 6.76 7.67 -7.73
CA ALA A 45 7.79 7.58 -8.76
C ALA A 45 8.88 6.52 -8.47
N PHE A 46 9.05 6.14 -7.21
CA PHE A 46 10.06 5.17 -6.76
C PHE A 46 9.45 3.79 -6.44
N SER A 47 8.12 3.69 -6.51
CA SER A 47 7.39 2.48 -6.17
C SER A 47 7.06 1.69 -7.43
N ALA A 48 6.99 0.37 -7.30
CA ALA A 48 6.47 -0.47 -8.38
C ALA A 48 5.07 0.01 -8.78
N PRO A 49 4.70 -0.06 -10.07
CA PRO A 49 3.37 0.32 -10.51
C PRO A 49 2.34 -0.43 -9.68
N ARG A 50 1.35 0.31 -9.18
CA ARG A 50 0.27 -0.26 -8.38
C ARG A 50 -0.32 -1.41 -9.19
N ARG A 51 -0.35 -2.62 -8.61
CA ARG A 51 -1.03 -3.74 -9.26
C ARG A 51 -2.48 -3.32 -9.48
N GLU A 52 -2.89 -3.36 -10.74
CA GLU A 52 -4.24 -3.00 -11.11
C GLU A 52 -5.19 -4.00 -10.43
N PRO A 53 -6.32 -3.54 -9.85
CA PRO A 53 -7.32 -4.47 -9.33
C PRO A 53 -7.74 -5.44 -10.44
N PRO A 54 -8.09 -6.70 -10.10
CA PRO A 54 -8.54 -7.66 -11.09
C PRO A 54 -9.73 -7.08 -11.85
N GLY A 55 -9.63 -7.08 -13.18
CA GLY A 55 -10.77 -6.76 -14.03
C GLY A 55 -11.92 -7.73 -13.80
N ARG A 56 -13.13 -7.36 -14.24
CA ARG A 56 -14.36 -8.14 -14.00
C ARG A 56 -14.21 -9.63 -14.37
N ALA A 57 -13.64 -9.95 -15.52
CA ALA A 57 -13.44 -11.33 -15.95
C ALA A 57 -12.50 -12.12 -15.02
N ALA A 58 -11.45 -11.48 -14.49
CA ALA A 58 -10.54 -12.10 -13.54
C ALA A 58 -11.22 -12.32 -12.19
N LEU A 59 -12.04 -11.36 -11.73
CA LEU A 59 -12.85 -11.53 -10.53
C LEU A 59 -13.86 -12.68 -10.67
N GLU A 60 -14.58 -12.77 -11.79
CA GLU A 60 -15.51 -13.87 -12.07
C GLU A 60 -14.81 -15.23 -12.11
N ALA A 61 -13.60 -15.30 -12.67
CA ALA A 61 -12.79 -16.50 -12.64
C ALA A 61 -12.41 -16.90 -11.21
N LEU A 62 -12.03 -15.93 -10.37
CA LEU A 62 -11.74 -16.17 -8.96
C LEU A 62 -12.97 -16.66 -8.19
N MET A 63 -14.15 -16.05 -8.41
CA MET A 63 -15.40 -16.48 -7.77
C MET A 63 -15.78 -17.93 -8.13
N ARG A 64 -15.54 -18.35 -9.37
CA ARG A 64 -15.76 -19.75 -9.78
C ARG A 64 -14.74 -20.71 -9.17
N ALA A 65 -13.48 -20.27 -9.06
CA ALA A 65 -12.41 -21.08 -8.51
C ALA A 65 -12.51 -21.25 -6.98
N PHE A 66 -13.04 -20.24 -6.30
CA PHE A 66 -13.20 -20.18 -4.85
C PHE A 66 -14.64 -19.79 -4.49
N PRO A 67 -15.62 -20.69 -4.72
CA PRO A 67 -17.00 -20.39 -4.38
C PRO A 67 -17.16 -20.30 -2.86
N ASP A 68 -17.86 -19.28 -2.38
CA ASP A 68 -18.26 -19.21 -0.99
C ASP A 68 -19.17 -20.40 -0.67
N MET A 69 -18.86 -21.12 0.41
CA MET A 69 -19.74 -22.18 0.90
C MET A 69 -20.89 -21.52 1.66
N THR A 70 -22.13 -21.84 1.28
CA THR A 70 -23.32 -21.60 2.10
C THR A 70 -23.38 -22.54 3.29
#